data_AF-A0A959CHE0-F1
#
_entry.id   AF-A0A959CHE0-F1
#
_cell.length_a   1.000
_cell.length_b   1.000
_cell.length_c   1.000
_cell.angle_alpha   90.00
_cell.angle_beta   90.00
_cell.angle_gamma   90.00
#
_symmetry.space_group_name_H-M   'P 1'
#
loop_
_entity.id
_entity.type
_entity.pdbx_description
1 polymer ?
#
loop_
_entity_poly.entity_id
_entity_poly.type
_entity_poly.pdbx_seq_one_letter_code
_entity_poly.pdbx_strand_id
1 'polypeptide(L)'
;VYEVCLTANNQTGSDTFCDTINFLATGVQETVSAPPGFSVFPNPAFSRLTVSSGRPFAGQRLSLYSVMGKEVLVHKMPEGATSFAFSVAGLPPGVYFLRIWEGAAAV
;
A
#
# COMPACT_ATOMS: atom_id res chain seq x y z
N VAL A 1 18.57 -12.42 -11.13
CA VAL A 1 19.16 -12.15 -12.46
C VAL A 1 18.42 -13.04 -13.43
N TYR A 2 17.83 -12.47 -14.48
CA TYR A 2 17.19 -13.25 -15.53
C TYR A 2 17.97 -13.03 -16.81
N GLU A 3 18.35 -14.11 -17.45
CA GLU A 3 19.03 -14.06 -18.75
C GLU A 3 17.97 -14.08 -19.84
N VAL A 4 18.05 -13.11 -20.76
CA VAL A 4 17.13 -12.97 -21.87
C VAL A 4 17.90 -13.11 -23.16
N CYS A 5 17.47 -14.03 -24.01
CA CYS A 5 18.09 -14.29 -25.30
C CYS A 5 17.18 -13.82 -26.44
N LEU A 6 17.74 -12.99 -27.32
CA LEU A 6 17.14 -12.63 -28.59
C LEU A 6 17.71 -13.53 -29.67
N THR A 7 16.86 -14.31 -30.33
CA THR A 7 17.24 -15.16 -31.46
C THR A 7 16.67 -14.59 -32.75
N ALA A 8 17.53 -14.33 -33.73
CA ALA A 8 17.14 -14.01 -35.09
C ALA A 8 17.41 -15.22 -35.99
N ASN A 9 16.43 -15.65 -36.78
CA ASN A 9 16.61 -16.75 -37.73
C ASN A 9 16.12 -16.41 -39.13
N ASN A 10 16.65 -17.14 -40.11
CA ASN A 10 16.14 -17.22 -41.46
C ASN A 10 16.27 -18.66 -41.98
N GLN A 11 15.89 -18.89 -43.24
CA GLN A 11 15.89 -20.24 -43.85
C GLN A 11 17.27 -20.92 -43.92
N THR A 12 18.34 -20.16 -43.78
CA THR A 12 19.73 -20.64 -43.92
C THR A 12 20.52 -20.63 -42.61
N GLY A 13 19.96 -20.12 -41.51
CA GLY A 13 20.66 -20.11 -40.23
C GLY A 13 19.93 -19.35 -39.14
N SER A 14 20.47 -19.45 -37.92
CA SER A 14 19.96 -18.75 -36.74
C SER A 14 21.14 -18.24 -35.93
N ASP A 15 20.99 -17.05 -35.35
CA ASP A 15 21.96 -16.49 -34.41
C ASP A 15 21.22 -16.02 -33.14
N THR A 16 21.89 -16.12 -32.00
CA THR A 16 21.31 -15.81 -30.69
C THR A 16 22.25 -14.93 -29.89
N PHE A 17 21.71 -13.81 -29.41
CA PHE A 17 22.39 -12.90 -28.49
C PHE A 17 21.69 -12.92 -27.14
N CYS A 18 22.42 -13.27 -26.09
CA CYS A 18 21.90 -13.30 -24.72
C CYS A 18 22.48 -12.13 -23.92
N ASP A 19 21.60 -11.45 -23.18
CA ASP A 19 21.99 -10.41 -22.24
C ASP A 19 21.33 -10.64 -20.88
N THR A 20 22.03 -10.23 -19.83
CA THR A 20 21.60 -10.43 -18.45
C THR A 20 20.88 -9.21 -17.93
N ILE A 21 19.60 -9.37 -17.61
CA ILE A 21 18.83 -8.33 -16.94
C ILE A 21 19.04 -8.49 -15.43
N ASN A 22 19.81 -7.55 -14.88
CA ASN A 22 19.95 -7.38 -13.44
C ASN A 22 18.75 -6.57 -12.92
N PHE A 23 17.81 -7.26 -12.29
CA PHE A 23 16.81 -6.61 -11.47
C PHE A 23 17.47 -6.14 -10.19
N LEU A 24 17.95 -4.90 -10.19
CA LEU A 24 18.12 -4.15 -8.95
C LEU A 24 16.72 -3.76 -8.51
N ALA A 25 16.08 -4.61 -7.69
CA ALA A 25 14.96 -4.15 -6.90
C ALA A 25 15.50 -3.09 -5.94
N THR A 26 15.52 -1.83 -6.36
CA THR A 26 15.72 -0.69 -5.47
C THR A 26 14.44 -0.48 -4.66
N GLY A 27 14.02 -1.53 -3.94
CA GLY A 27 13.20 -1.34 -2.77
C GLY A 27 14.04 -0.48 -1.83
N VAL A 28 13.51 0.67 -1.43
CA VAL A 28 14.05 1.37 -0.28
C VAL A 28 14.09 0.33 0.83
N GLN A 29 15.28 0.03 1.34
CA GLN A 29 15.40 -0.76 2.54
C GLN A 29 14.78 0.08 3.64
N GLU A 30 13.46 -0.07 3.83
CA GLU A 30 12.78 0.54 4.95
C GLU A 30 13.51 0.01 6.17
N THR A 31 14.20 0.91 6.87
CA THR A 31 14.73 0.61 8.19
C THR A 31 13.52 0.56 9.11
N VAL A 32 12.70 -0.47 8.95
CA VAL A 32 11.68 -0.87 9.89
C VAL A 32 12.46 -1.52 11.04
N SER A 33 13.14 -0.69 11.84
CA SER A 33 13.20 -0.97 13.27
C SER A 33 11.75 -0.92 13.73
N ALA A 34 11.02 -2.03 13.56
CA ALA A 34 9.57 -2.14 13.65
C ALA A 34 8.98 -1.09 14.60
N PRO A 35 8.52 0.06 14.09
CA PRO A 35 7.44 0.74 14.78
C PRO A 35 6.32 -0.31 14.79
N PRO A 36 5.48 -0.37 15.82
CA PRO A 36 4.31 -1.25 15.78
C PRO A 36 3.47 -0.84 14.57
N GLY A 37 3.67 -1.55 13.47
CA GLY A 37 3.14 -1.18 12.16
C GLY A 37 1.63 -1.22 12.22
N PHE A 38 1.00 -0.36 11.41
CA PHE A 38 -0.43 -0.46 11.20
C PHE A 38 -0.72 -1.64 10.27
N SER A 39 -1.60 -2.53 10.69
CA SER A 39 -2.15 -3.60 9.86
C SER A 39 -3.55 -3.20 9.40
N VAL A 40 -3.80 -3.22 8.09
CA VAL A 40 -5.06 -2.80 7.49
C VAL A 40 -5.70 -3.99 6.78
N PHE A 41 -6.89 -4.41 7.22
CA PHE A 41 -7.56 -5.60 6.70
C PHE A 41 -9.09 -5.53 6.77
N PRO A 42 -9.80 -6.27 5.90
CA PRO A 42 -9.26 -6.94 4.72
C PRO A 42 -8.86 -5.91 3.64
N ASN A 43 -7.82 -6.20 2.87
CA ASN A 43 -7.50 -5.49 1.64
C ASN A 43 -7.46 -6.53 0.51
N PRO A 44 -8.44 -6.58 -0.40
CA PRO A 44 -9.56 -5.62 -0.59
C PRO A 44 -10.66 -5.66 0.49
N ALA A 45 -11.31 -4.53 0.75
CA ALA A 45 -12.47 -4.42 1.65
C ALA A 45 -13.78 -4.20 0.87
N PHE A 46 -14.86 -4.83 1.33
CA PHE A 46 -16.20 -4.69 0.72
C PHE A 46 -17.09 -3.72 1.50
N SER A 47 -17.30 -3.97 2.79
CA SER A 47 -18.23 -3.20 3.62
C SER A 47 -17.60 -2.62 4.89
N ARG A 48 -16.51 -3.23 5.36
CA ARG A 48 -15.82 -2.85 6.59
C ARG A 48 -14.31 -2.96 6.39
N LEU A 49 -13.60 -2.00 6.95
CA LEU A 49 -12.14 -1.98 7.03
C LEU A 49 -11.74 -1.93 8.51
N THR A 50 -10.66 -2.62 8.85
CA THR A 50 -10.09 -2.65 10.21
C THR A 50 -8.65 -2.20 10.14
N VAL A 51 -8.29 -1.29 11.03
CA VAL A 51 -6.91 -0.84 11.25
C VAL A 51 -6.50 -1.30 12.65
N SER A 52 -5.42 -2.07 12.73
CA SER A 52 -4.82 -2.55 13.97
C SER A 52 -3.42 -1.98 14.12
N SER A 53 -2.97 -1.75 15.35
CA SER A 53 -1.60 -1.36 15.66
C SER A 53 -1.09 -2.12 16.88
N GLY A 54 0.22 -2.35 16.93
CA GLY A 54 0.88 -2.89 18.12
C GLY A 54 0.97 -1.90 19.30
N ARG A 55 0.54 -0.64 19.14
CA ARG A 55 0.41 0.35 20.23
C ARG A 55 -1.02 0.89 20.29
N PRO A 56 -1.48 1.31 21.48
CA PRO A 56 -2.75 2.03 21.62
C PRO A 56 -2.75 3.31 20.77
N PHE A 57 -3.88 3.60 20.14
CA PHE A 57 -4.10 4.85 19.44
C PHE A 57 -4.12 6.01 20.43
N ALA A 58 -3.58 7.15 20.00
CA ALA A 58 -3.50 8.40 20.75
C ALA A 58 -4.47 9.45 20.18
N GLY A 59 -5.58 8.99 19.57
CA GLY A 59 -6.56 9.88 18.95
C GLY A 59 -6.17 10.36 17.57
N GLN A 60 -5.34 9.59 16.84
CA GLN A 60 -4.88 9.94 15.50
C GLN A 60 -6.04 10.18 14.54
N ARG A 61 -5.81 11.03 13.53
CA ARG A 61 -6.76 11.21 12.43
C ARG A 61 -6.51 10.15 11.37
N LEU A 62 -7.55 9.39 11.04
CA LEU A 62 -7.58 8.45 9.92
C LEU A 62 -8.37 9.10 8.78
N SER A 63 -7.78 9.15 7.59
CA SER A 63 -8.46 9.64 6.40
C SER A 63 -8.26 8.70 5.22
N LEU A 64 -9.32 8.53 4.42
CA LEU A 64 -9.27 7.84 3.13
C LEU A 64 -9.33 8.87 2.00
N TYR A 65 -8.43 8.72 1.04
CA TYR A 65 -8.37 9.54 -0.17
C TYR A 65 -8.62 8.67 -1.41
N SER A 66 -9.40 9.19 -2.35
CA SER A 66 -9.47 8.61 -3.69
C SER A 66 -8.13 8.77 -4.44
N VAL A 67 -7.95 8.07 -5.56
CA VAL A 67 -6.78 8.23 -6.44
C VAL A 67 -6.59 9.66 -6.97
N MET A 68 -7.65 10.48 -6.98
CA MET A 68 -7.58 11.88 -7.36
C MET A 68 -7.22 12.82 -6.19
N GLY A 69 -6.89 12.26 -5.02
CA GLY A 69 -6.51 13.03 -3.83
C GLY A 69 -7.70 13.63 -3.06
N LYS A 70 -8.95 13.39 -3.49
CA LYS A 70 -10.15 13.83 -2.74
C LYS A 70 -10.30 13.01 -1.47
N GLU A 71 -10.39 13.68 -0.32
CA GLU A 71 -10.74 13.06 0.97
C GLU A 71 -12.20 12.61 0.95
N VAL A 72 -12.43 11.31 1.13
CA VAL A 72 -13.78 10.69 1.04
C VAL A 72 -14.33 10.26 2.38
N LEU A 73 -13.46 10.02 3.37
CA LEU A 73 -13.86 9.57 4.71
C LEU A 73 -12.81 9.98 5.72
N VAL A 74 -13.27 10.38 6.90
CA VAL A 74 -12.45 10.86 8.02
C VAL A 74 -12.99 10.30 9.32
N HIS A 75 -12.10 9.77 10.15
CA HIS A 75 -12.39 9.38 11.52
C HIS A 75 -11.31 9.85 12.49
N LYS A 76 -11.73 10.15 13.72
CA LYS A 76 -10.82 10.19 14.86
C LYS A 76 -10.72 8.77 15.42
N MET A 77 -9.50 8.24 15.52
CA MET A 77 -9.28 6.90 16.06
C MET A 77 -9.56 6.89 17.58
N PRO A 78 -10.15 5.80 18.11
CA PRO A 78 -10.48 5.71 19.54
C PRO A 78 -9.22 5.63 20.40
N GLU A 79 -9.04 6.59 21.29
CA GLU A 79 -7.91 6.65 22.22
C GLU A 79 -7.85 5.39 23.11
N GLY A 80 -6.65 4.84 23.30
CA GLY A 80 -6.43 3.65 24.13
C GLY A 80 -6.75 2.31 23.45
N ALA A 81 -7.44 2.30 22.30
CA ALA A 81 -7.69 1.07 21.54
C ALA A 81 -6.50 0.69 20.67
N THR A 82 -6.35 -0.61 20.37
CA THR A 82 -5.34 -1.13 19.44
C THR A 82 -5.92 -1.56 18.10
N SER A 83 -7.26 -1.54 17.98
CA SER A 83 -7.99 -1.93 16.77
C SER A 83 -9.19 -1.00 16.57
N PHE A 84 -9.40 -0.57 15.33
CA PHE A 84 -10.50 0.30 14.93
C PHE A 84 -11.12 -0.20 13.64
N ALA A 85 -12.41 -0.54 13.69
CA ALA A 85 -13.17 -1.01 12.54
C ALA A 85 -14.28 -0.03 12.18
N PHE A 86 -14.39 0.29 10.90
CA PHE A 86 -15.36 1.25 10.38
C PHE A 86 -15.91 0.82 9.01
N SER A 87 -17.06 1.38 8.63
CA SER A 87 -17.75 1.03 7.39
C SER A 87 -17.14 1.73 6.18
N VAL A 88 -16.99 1.00 5.08
CA VAL A 88 -16.63 1.50 3.74
C VAL A 88 -17.69 1.17 2.69
N ALA A 89 -18.83 0.62 3.10
CA ALA A 89 -19.88 0.12 2.19
C ALA A 89 -20.49 1.16 1.24
N GLY A 90 -20.37 2.46 1.58
CA GLY A 90 -20.88 3.55 0.75
C GLY A 90 -19.86 4.12 -0.24
N LEU A 91 -18.63 3.61 -0.26
CA LEU A 91 -17.59 4.10 -1.16
C LEU A 91 -17.69 3.40 -2.52
N PRO A 92 -17.58 4.12 -3.64
CA PRO A 92 -17.47 3.50 -4.96
C PRO A 92 -16.32 2.49 -5.01
N PRO A 93 -16.47 1.37 -5.74
CA PRO A 93 -15.37 0.42 -5.94
C PRO A 93 -14.16 1.13 -6.58
N GLY A 94 -12.97 0.93 -6.01
CA GLY A 94 -11.76 1.57 -6.49
C GLY A 94 -10.59 1.47 -5.53
N VAL A 95 -9.47 2.06 -5.92
CA VAL A 95 -8.26 2.15 -5.09
C VAL A 95 -8.35 3.41 -4.22
N TYR A 96 -7.98 3.27 -2.95
CA TYR A 96 -7.96 4.36 -1.97
C TYR A 96 -6.64 4.37 -1.22
N PHE A 97 -6.20 5.57 -0.83
CA PHE A 97 -5.06 5.77 0.05
C PHE A 97 -5.55 6.01 1.48
N LEU A 98 -5.13 5.16 2.41
CA LEU A 98 -5.37 5.34 3.83
C LEU A 98 -4.18 6.09 4.45
N ARG A 99 -4.46 7.17 5.16
CA ARG A 99 -3.45 7.98 5.84
C ARG A 99 -3.82 8.14 7.30
N ILE A 100 -2.86 7.91 8.18
CA ILE A 100 -2.96 8.07 9.64
C ILE A 100 -1.91 9.09 10.03
N TRP A 101 -2.28 10.11 10.81
CA TRP A 101 -1.32 11.08 11.32
C TRP A 101 -1.69 11.59 12.72
N GLU A 102 -0.65 11.87 13.51
CA GLU A 102 -0.73 12.60 14.77
C GLU A 102 -0.62 14.09 14.47
N GLY A 103 -1.72 14.82 14.54
CA GLY A 103 -1.71 16.28 14.38
C GLY A 103 -2.96 16.84 13.73
N ALA A 104 -3.40 17.99 14.24
CA ALA A 104 -4.70 18.62 14.02
C ALA A 104 -5.13 18.74 12.54
N ALA A 105 -6.44 18.83 12.33
CA ALA A 105 -7.04 19.17 11.04
C ALA A 105 -6.24 20.29 10.36
N ALA A 106 -5.88 20.08 9.09
CA ALA A 106 -5.18 21.07 8.30
C ALA A 106 -5.95 22.40 8.35
N VAL A 107 -5.26 23.45 8.79
CA VAL A 107 -5.70 24.86 8.70
C VAL A 107 -5.51 25.32 7.27
#